data_AF-A0A9P0AXD9-F1
#
_entry.id   AF-A0A9P0AXD9-F1
#
_cell.length_a   1.000
_cell.length_b   1.000
_cell.length_c   1.000
_cell.angle_alpha   90.00
_cell.angle_beta   90.00
_cell.angle_gamma   90.00
#
_symmetry.space_group_name_H-M   'P 1'
#
loop_
_entity.id
_entity.type
_entity.pdbx_description
1 polymer ?
#
loop_
_entity_poly.entity_id
_entity_poly.type
_entity_poly.pdbx_seq_one_letter_code
_entity_poly.pdbx_strand_id
1 'polypeptide(L)'
;MLKQEQKDIASVTKQHPFQVSSSSSSNDEADLSTFSLPTSSTTKEPLLLNDNLAISLDVAKLSNRKATAVLTTTLQSLGCDPSIYNINPSSVRRQRMKIRQKNAESLKSEFRAEVPLTIHWDGKMIEDISGHEIVDRLPIIVPKLSCGTGDSAASAVYETLLTWGLDDQIKCMSFDTTATNTGPRNGACILLEQKIKKDMLWLACRHHIMEIMLEAVLLQALGPSTENVYSSVYNAAIAINRSKN
;
A
#
# COMPACT_ATOMS: atom_id res chain seq x y z
N MET A 1 18.95 -20.87 -39.34
CA MET A 1 18.86 -19.88 -38.25
C MET A 1 17.68 -20.15 -37.31
N LEU A 2 16.47 -20.46 -37.81
CA LEU A 2 15.30 -20.74 -36.95
C LEU A 2 15.25 -22.13 -36.27
N LYS A 3 16.23 -23.03 -36.53
CA LYS A 3 16.31 -24.36 -35.88
C LYS A 3 17.31 -24.43 -34.72
N GLN A 4 18.11 -23.38 -34.50
CA GLN A 4 19.04 -23.31 -33.37
C GLN A 4 18.39 -22.58 -32.17
N GLU A 5 17.53 -21.60 -32.41
CA GLU A 5 16.75 -20.91 -31.36
C GLU A 5 15.72 -21.81 -30.66
N GLN A 6 15.23 -22.88 -31.30
CA GLN A 6 14.32 -23.84 -30.66
C GLN A 6 15.04 -24.85 -29.74
N LYS A 7 16.37 -25.01 -29.86
CA LYS A 7 17.14 -25.89 -28.96
C LYS A 7 17.56 -25.21 -27.66
N ASP A 8 17.68 -23.89 -27.66
CA ASP A 8 18.13 -23.16 -26.47
C ASP A 8 16.98 -22.86 -25.49
N ILE A 9 15.73 -22.78 -25.99
CA ILE A 9 14.51 -22.65 -25.16
C ILE A 9 14.24 -23.93 -24.34
N ALA A 10 14.67 -25.10 -24.81
CA ALA A 10 14.49 -26.37 -24.11
C ALA A 10 15.49 -26.60 -22.95
N SER A 11 16.49 -25.72 -22.77
CA SER A 11 17.53 -25.89 -21.74
C SER A 11 17.31 -25.07 -20.45
N VAL A 12 16.37 -24.12 -20.44
CA VAL A 12 16.17 -23.18 -19.32
C VAL A 12 14.98 -23.56 -18.42
N THR A 13 14.16 -24.56 -18.79
CA THR A 13 13.06 -25.07 -17.94
C THR A 13 13.48 -26.27 -17.09
N LYS A 14 14.58 -26.16 -16.34
CA LYS A 14 14.80 -27.00 -15.16
C LYS A 14 14.33 -26.24 -13.92
N GLN A 15 13.01 -26.12 -13.81
CA GLN A 15 12.38 -25.87 -12.52
C GLN A 15 12.68 -27.06 -11.62
N HIS A 16 13.13 -26.76 -10.40
CA HIS A 16 13.31 -27.74 -9.34
C HIS A 16 11.97 -28.48 -9.15
N PRO A 17 11.92 -29.81 -9.33
CA PRO A 17 10.69 -30.55 -9.09
C PRO A 17 10.34 -30.43 -7.61
N PHE A 18 9.11 -29.99 -7.34
CA PHE A 18 8.48 -30.13 -6.03
C PHE A 18 8.34 -31.64 -5.77
N GLN A 19 9.32 -32.22 -5.07
CA GLN A 19 9.23 -33.60 -4.61
C GLN A 19 8.19 -33.66 -3.49
N VAL A 20 7.02 -34.21 -3.83
CA VAL A 20 6.10 -34.78 -2.84
C VAL A 20 6.73 -36.10 -2.38
N SER A 21 7.53 -36.05 -1.32
CA SER A 21 7.84 -37.24 -0.54
C SER A 21 6.59 -37.63 0.25
N SER A 22 5.93 -38.67 -0.24
CA SER A 22 4.94 -39.43 0.51
C SER A 22 5.67 -40.30 1.53
N SER A 23 5.43 -40.04 2.81
CA SER A 23 5.78 -40.96 3.89
C SER A 23 4.66 -40.98 4.93
N SER A 24 3.95 -42.11 4.94
CA SER A 24 3.32 -42.79 6.07
C SER A 24 2.47 -41.98 7.06
N SER A 25 1.17 -42.29 7.02
CA SER A 25 0.18 -42.07 8.08
C SER A 25 0.74 -42.39 9.47
N SER A 26 0.78 -41.37 10.33
CA SER A 26 0.80 -41.53 11.77
C SER A 26 -0.27 -40.60 12.31
N ASN A 27 -1.30 -41.17 12.92
CA ASN A 27 -2.37 -40.45 13.60
C ASN A 27 -1.76 -39.84 14.87
N ASP A 28 -1.31 -38.59 14.78
CA ASP A 28 -1.00 -37.80 15.97
C ASP A 28 -2.14 -36.81 16.16
N GLU A 29 -3.13 -37.25 16.94
CA GLU A 29 -4.06 -36.36 17.65
C GLU A 29 -3.21 -35.29 18.35
N ALA A 30 -3.32 -34.05 17.88
CA ALA A 30 -2.67 -32.92 18.53
C ALA A 30 -3.33 -32.71 19.89
N ASP A 31 -2.72 -33.29 20.92
CA ASP A 31 -3.05 -33.10 22.31
C ASP A 31 -3.10 -31.59 22.61
N LEU A 32 -4.33 -31.10 22.80
CA LEU A 32 -4.66 -29.73 23.17
C LEU A 32 -4.32 -29.47 24.65
N SER A 33 -3.20 -29.99 25.13
CA SER A 33 -2.71 -29.76 26.46
C SER A 33 -1.23 -29.38 26.39
N THR A 34 -1.00 -28.07 26.49
CA THR A 34 0.07 -27.40 27.27
C THR A 34 0.31 -26.01 26.65
N PHE A 35 -0.74 -25.19 26.58
CA PHE A 35 -0.53 -23.73 26.54
C PHE A 35 -0.37 -23.28 27.99
N SER A 36 0.87 -23.30 28.49
CA SER A 36 1.14 -22.82 29.85
C SER A 36 1.00 -21.30 29.87
N LEU A 37 -0.15 -20.81 30.34
CA LEU A 37 -0.37 -19.39 30.59
C LEU A 37 0.44 -18.94 31.82
N PRO A 38 0.95 -17.69 31.81
CA PRO A 38 1.72 -17.17 32.92
C PRO A 38 0.84 -16.99 34.16
N THR A 39 1.18 -17.72 35.22
CA THR A 39 0.56 -17.62 36.54
C THR A 39 0.94 -16.28 37.19
N SER A 40 -0.05 -15.67 37.82
CA SER A 40 -0.05 -14.30 38.34
C SER A 40 1.21 -13.87 39.12
N SER A 41 1.79 -12.75 38.70
CA SER A 41 2.45 -11.80 39.62
C SER A 41 2.34 -10.38 39.07
N THR A 42 2.09 -9.44 39.96
CA THR A 42 1.76 -8.02 39.79
C THR A 42 2.46 -7.27 38.65
N THR A 43 1.69 -6.34 38.05
CA THR A 43 2.04 -5.20 37.16
C THR A 43 1.87 -5.39 35.64
N LYS A 44 0.82 -4.73 35.11
CA LYS A 44 0.35 -4.57 33.72
C LYS A 44 -0.44 -5.76 33.15
N GLU A 45 -1.72 -5.52 32.86
CA GLU A 45 -2.59 -6.44 32.12
C GLU A 45 -1.85 -7.01 30.90
N PRO A 46 -1.81 -8.34 30.73
CA PRO A 46 -1.08 -8.97 29.64
C PRO A 46 -1.59 -8.48 28.29
N LEU A 47 -0.63 -8.16 27.44
CA LEU A 47 -0.87 -7.61 26.12
C LEU A 47 -1.18 -8.73 25.14
N LEU A 48 -2.47 -8.93 24.85
CA LEU A 48 -2.92 -10.03 23.96
C LEU A 48 -2.36 -9.92 22.54
N LEU A 49 -2.18 -8.69 22.05
CA LEU A 49 -1.94 -8.46 20.63
C LEU A 49 -0.43 -8.49 20.29
N ASN A 50 0.01 -9.64 19.79
CA ASN A 50 1.36 -9.84 19.22
C ASN A 50 1.42 -9.42 17.74
N ASP A 51 2.64 -9.45 17.16
CA ASP A 51 2.93 -9.02 15.79
C ASP A 51 2.07 -9.77 14.76
N ASN A 52 2.02 -11.11 14.83
CA ASN A 52 1.27 -11.96 13.88
C ASN A 52 -0.23 -11.70 13.93
N LEU A 53 -0.78 -11.54 15.14
CA LEU A 53 -2.20 -11.26 15.32
C LEU A 53 -2.54 -9.88 14.78
N ALA A 54 -1.71 -8.86 15.05
CA ALA A 54 -1.93 -7.52 14.51
C ALA A 54 -1.88 -7.50 12.98
N ILE A 55 -0.92 -8.20 12.37
CA ILE A 55 -0.81 -8.36 10.91
C ILE A 55 -2.07 -9.04 10.36
N SER A 56 -2.53 -10.11 11.00
CA SER A 56 -3.74 -10.83 10.57
C SER A 56 -4.99 -9.94 10.61
N LEU A 57 -5.13 -9.11 11.65
CA LEU A 57 -6.22 -8.14 11.75
C LEU A 57 -6.15 -7.04 10.67
N ASP A 58 -4.94 -6.61 10.29
CA ASP A 58 -4.70 -5.66 9.21
C ASP A 58 -5.06 -6.26 7.83
N VAL A 59 -4.61 -7.49 7.56
CA VAL A 59 -4.94 -8.24 6.33
C VAL A 59 -6.45 -8.46 6.21
N ALA A 60 -7.11 -8.79 7.32
CA ALA A 60 -8.57 -8.95 7.38
C ALA A 60 -9.33 -7.60 7.31
N LYS A 61 -8.63 -6.46 7.19
CA LYS A 61 -9.20 -5.10 7.11
C LYS A 61 -10.15 -4.78 8.27
N LEU A 62 -9.86 -5.30 9.46
CA LEU A 62 -10.71 -5.07 10.62
C LEU A 62 -10.45 -3.69 11.23
N SER A 63 -11.53 -2.94 11.47
CA SER A 63 -11.46 -1.71 12.26
C SER A 63 -11.07 -2.04 13.70
N ASN A 64 -10.51 -1.08 14.44
CA ASN A 64 -10.12 -1.32 15.84
C ASN A 64 -11.29 -1.82 16.70
N ARG A 65 -12.52 -1.33 16.44
CA ARG A 65 -13.74 -1.79 17.12
C ARG A 65 -14.08 -3.24 16.78
N LYS A 66 -14.07 -3.60 15.48
CA LYS A 66 -14.32 -4.98 15.04
C LYS A 66 -13.27 -5.95 15.55
N ALA A 67 -12.00 -5.55 15.51
CA ALA A 67 -10.89 -6.33 16.08
C ALA A 67 -11.10 -6.57 17.58
N THR A 68 -11.43 -5.53 18.35
CA THR A 68 -11.76 -5.65 19.78
C THR A 68 -12.88 -6.67 19.99
N ALA A 69 -13.99 -6.55 19.25
CA ALA A 69 -15.12 -7.46 19.37
C ALA A 69 -14.73 -8.91 19.10
N VAL A 70 -14.01 -9.18 18.00
CA VAL A 70 -13.55 -10.55 17.65
C VAL A 70 -12.62 -11.11 18.73
N LEU A 71 -11.70 -10.31 19.26
CA LEU A 71 -10.79 -10.75 20.32
C LEU A 71 -11.55 -11.09 21.61
N THR A 72 -12.50 -10.25 22.00
CA THR A 72 -13.35 -10.47 23.18
C THR A 72 -14.18 -11.74 23.04
N THR A 73 -14.88 -11.95 21.92
CA THR A 73 -15.73 -13.13 21.72
C THR A 73 -14.90 -14.41 21.63
N THR A 74 -13.71 -14.33 21.03
CA THR A 74 -12.78 -15.47 20.95
C THR A 74 -12.32 -15.90 22.34
N LEU A 75 -11.94 -14.96 23.21
CA LEU A 75 -11.55 -15.28 24.59
C LEU A 75 -12.68 -15.89 25.39
N GLN A 76 -13.89 -15.34 25.29
CA GLN A 76 -15.07 -15.91 25.95
C GLN A 76 -15.34 -17.35 25.48
N SER A 77 -15.19 -17.61 24.19
CA SER A 77 -15.38 -18.95 23.61
C SER A 77 -14.32 -19.95 24.08
N LEU A 78 -13.12 -19.46 24.41
CA LEU A 78 -12.03 -20.25 24.99
C LEU A 78 -12.12 -20.40 26.52
N GLY A 79 -13.17 -19.86 27.16
CA GLY A 79 -13.35 -19.89 28.61
C GLY A 79 -12.43 -18.92 29.38
N CYS A 80 -11.76 -18.00 28.69
CA CYS A 80 -10.95 -16.96 29.31
C CYS A 80 -11.82 -15.74 29.66
N ASP A 81 -11.60 -15.13 30.83
CA ASP A 81 -12.22 -13.85 31.17
C ASP A 81 -11.55 -12.71 30.37
N PRO A 82 -12.26 -11.99 29.47
CA PRO A 82 -11.67 -10.89 28.72
C PRO A 82 -11.24 -9.71 29.60
N SER A 83 -11.77 -9.57 30.82
CA SER A 83 -11.49 -8.45 31.72
C SER A 83 -10.03 -8.42 32.19
N ILE A 84 -9.35 -9.56 32.16
CA ILE A 84 -7.94 -9.69 32.56
C ILE A 84 -6.97 -9.15 31.51
N TYR A 85 -7.43 -8.93 30.27
CA TYR A 85 -6.61 -8.49 29.15
C TYR A 85 -6.92 -7.05 28.76
N ASN A 86 -5.91 -6.34 28.26
CA ASN A 86 -6.07 -4.96 27.80
C ASN A 86 -6.70 -4.86 26.39
N ILE A 87 -7.96 -5.26 26.26
CA ILE A 87 -8.70 -5.37 24.98
C ILE A 87 -9.73 -4.26 24.89
N ASN A 88 -9.26 -3.02 24.87
CA ASN A 88 -10.09 -1.88 24.49
C ASN A 88 -9.68 -1.34 23.11
N PRO A 89 -10.59 -0.69 22.37
CA PRO A 89 -10.30 -0.21 21.01
C PRO A 89 -9.09 0.73 20.92
N SER A 90 -8.84 1.53 21.97
CA SER A 90 -7.70 2.46 22.05
C SER A 90 -6.38 1.72 22.24
N SER A 91 -6.34 0.69 23.08
CA SER A 91 -5.17 -0.18 23.27
C SER A 91 -4.87 -0.97 22.01
N VAL A 92 -5.88 -1.58 21.38
CA VAL A 92 -5.74 -2.26 20.08
C VAL A 92 -5.18 -1.30 19.03
N ARG A 93 -5.69 -0.07 18.96
CA ARG A 93 -5.17 0.97 18.06
C ARG A 93 -3.69 1.26 18.32
N ARG A 94 -3.33 1.61 19.56
CA ARG A 94 -1.94 1.96 19.93
C ARG A 94 -0.97 0.82 19.61
N GLN A 95 -1.38 -0.40 19.93
CA GLN A 95 -0.57 -1.59 19.67
C GLN A 95 -0.36 -1.81 18.17
N ARG A 96 -1.44 -1.78 17.37
CA ARG A 96 -1.34 -1.90 15.90
C ARG A 96 -0.45 -0.81 15.32
N MET A 97 -0.55 0.44 15.80
CA MET A 97 0.32 1.52 15.34
C MET A 97 1.79 1.25 15.66
N LYS A 98 2.10 0.75 16.87
CA LYS A 98 3.47 0.38 17.25
C LYS A 98 4.03 -0.75 16.36
N ILE A 99 3.22 -1.77 16.09
CA ILE A 99 3.61 -2.91 15.24
C ILE A 99 3.79 -2.46 13.79
N ARG A 100 2.88 -1.63 13.25
CA ARG A 100 3.02 -1.06 11.90
C ARG A 100 4.28 -0.20 11.77
N GLN A 101 4.59 0.61 12.79
CA GLN A 101 5.80 1.43 12.80
C GLN A 101 7.06 0.55 12.78
N LYS A 102 7.12 -0.45 13.67
CA LYS A 102 8.21 -1.44 13.70
C LYS A 102 8.37 -2.14 12.36
N ASN A 103 7.27 -2.59 11.75
CA ASN A 103 7.29 -3.28 10.46
C ASN A 103 7.76 -2.34 9.34
N ALA A 104 7.31 -1.09 9.32
CA ALA A 104 7.75 -0.10 8.35
C ALA A 104 9.26 0.19 8.47
N GLU A 105 9.78 0.30 9.70
CA GLU A 105 11.21 0.46 9.96
C GLU A 105 12.01 -0.77 9.50
N SER A 106 11.54 -1.98 9.81
CA SER A 106 12.17 -3.24 9.36
C SER A 106 12.23 -3.30 7.84
N LEU A 107 11.09 -3.10 7.16
CA LEU A 107 10.97 -3.09 5.71
C LEU A 107 11.92 -2.07 5.07
N LYS A 108 12.01 -0.86 5.62
CA LYS A 108 12.91 0.17 5.13
C LYS A 108 14.38 -0.24 5.29
N SER A 109 14.74 -0.87 6.40
CA SER A 109 16.12 -1.32 6.66
C SER A 109 16.55 -2.52 5.82
N GLU A 110 15.60 -3.38 5.47
CA GLU A 110 15.81 -4.61 4.69
C GLU A 110 15.76 -4.35 3.17
N PHE A 111 15.12 -3.25 2.74
CA PHE A 111 14.96 -2.92 1.33
C PHE A 111 16.32 -2.67 0.64
N ARG A 112 16.57 -3.41 -0.45
CA ARG A 112 17.73 -3.24 -1.32
C ARG A 112 17.28 -3.17 -2.77
N ALA A 113 17.70 -2.11 -3.47
CA ALA A 113 17.42 -1.93 -4.89
C ALA A 113 18.62 -2.40 -5.72
N GLU A 114 18.53 -3.61 -6.27
CA GLU A 114 19.58 -4.16 -7.18
C GLU A 114 19.32 -3.83 -8.65
N VAL A 115 18.15 -3.28 -8.96
CA VAL A 115 17.70 -2.97 -10.32
C VAL A 115 17.37 -1.48 -10.45
N PRO A 116 17.47 -0.91 -11.67
CA PRO A 116 16.92 0.41 -11.96
C PRO A 116 15.47 0.54 -11.54
N LEU A 117 15.16 1.60 -10.79
CA LEU A 117 13.82 1.86 -10.27
C LEU A 117 13.12 2.97 -11.06
N THR A 118 11.79 2.90 -11.05
CA THR A 118 10.91 3.98 -11.48
C THR A 118 10.24 4.58 -10.26
N ILE A 119 10.40 5.87 -10.03
CA ILE A 119 9.64 6.56 -9.00
C ILE A 119 8.28 6.97 -9.55
N HIS A 120 7.19 6.60 -8.88
CA HIS A 120 5.83 6.91 -9.33
C HIS A 120 5.08 7.74 -8.28
N TRP A 121 4.70 8.97 -8.59
CA TRP A 121 3.82 9.78 -7.75
C TRP A 121 2.56 10.18 -8.51
N ASP A 122 1.46 10.32 -7.78
CA ASP A 122 0.15 10.69 -8.33
C ASP A 122 -0.48 11.68 -7.34
N GLY A 123 -0.63 12.94 -7.73
CA GLY A 123 -1.21 13.94 -6.82
C GLY A 123 -2.64 13.56 -6.45
N LYS A 124 -2.96 13.49 -5.16
CA LYS A 124 -4.35 13.31 -4.72
C LYS A 124 -4.76 14.34 -3.69
N MET A 125 -5.80 15.08 -4.04
CA MET A 125 -6.52 15.96 -3.12
C MET A 125 -7.33 15.10 -2.13
N ILE A 126 -6.92 15.11 -0.86
CA ILE A 126 -7.55 14.34 0.22
C ILE A 126 -7.90 15.31 1.35
N GLU A 127 -9.06 15.15 1.97
CA GLU A 127 -9.40 15.90 3.17
C GLU A 127 -8.34 15.70 4.26
N ASP A 128 -7.99 16.78 4.96
CA ASP A 128 -7.12 16.71 6.10
C ASP A 128 -7.74 15.86 7.21
N ILE A 129 -6.91 15.35 8.11
CA ILE A 129 -7.35 14.47 9.21
C ILE A 129 -8.34 15.20 10.14
N SER A 130 -8.29 16.54 10.15
CA SER A 130 -9.23 17.41 10.86
C SER A 130 -10.57 17.61 10.14
N GLY A 131 -10.69 17.23 8.86
CA GLY A 131 -11.89 17.40 8.03
C GLY A 131 -12.19 18.85 7.62
N HIS A 132 -11.27 19.79 7.88
CA HIS A 132 -11.52 21.22 7.66
C HIS A 132 -10.92 21.76 6.35
N GLU A 133 -10.00 21.03 5.72
CA GLU A 133 -9.29 21.47 4.51
C GLU A 133 -9.08 20.31 3.55
N ILE A 134 -9.11 20.56 2.24
CA ILE A 134 -8.67 19.59 1.22
C ILE A 134 -7.20 19.88 0.93
N VAL A 135 -6.35 18.87 1.08
CA VAL A 135 -4.89 19.00 1.02
C VAL A 135 -4.32 18.04 -0.02
N ASP A 136 -3.25 18.45 -0.68
CA ASP A 136 -2.56 17.59 -1.64
C ASP A 136 -1.65 16.59 -0.90
N ARG A 137 -1.69 15.33 -1.32
CA ARG A 137 -0.89 14.23 -0.77
C ARG A 137 -0.34 13.39 -1.92
N LEU A 138 0.93 12.98 -1.81
CA LEU A 138 1.54 12.06 -2.77
C LEU A 138 1.47 10.62 -2.23
N PRO A 139 1.09 9.61 -3.01
CA PRO A 139 1.06 8.21 -2.59
C PRO A 139 2.43 7.66 -2.18
N ILE A 140 3.52 8.27 -2.65
CA ILE A 140 4.88 7.99 -2.16
C ILE A 140 5.06 8.49 -0.71
N ILE A 141 4.35 9.55 -0.35
CA ILE A 141 4.54 10.37 0.86
C ILE A 141 3.18 10.57 1.51
N VAL A 142 2.83 9.67 2.43
CA VAL A 142 1.66 9.85 3.31
C VAL A 142 1.57 11.25 3.98
N PRO A 143 2.69 11.97 4.25
CA PRO A 143 2.65 13.37 4.69
C PRO A 143 1.93 14.36 3.75
N LYS A 144 1.23 15.32 4.37
CA LYS A 144 0.59 16.48 3.72
C LYS A 144 1.65 17.32 2.99
N LEU A 145 1.43 17.63 1.72
CA LEU A 145 2.22 18.67 1.05
C LEU A 145 1.78 20.04 1.60
N SER A 146 2.74 20.93 1.83
CA SER A 146 2.46 22.30 2.26
C SER A 146 1.73 23.12 1.18
N CYS A 147 1.95 22.78 -0.09
CA CYS A 147 1.30 23.40 -1.24
C CYS A 147 1.32 22.43 -2.44
N GLY A 148 0.28 22.45 -3.27
CA GLY A 148 0.16 21.61 -4.49
C GLY A 148 0.97 22.12 -5.69
N THR A 149 2.17 22.64 -5.45
CA THR A 149 3.09 23.14 -6.50
C THR A 149 4.06 22.06 -6.94
N GLY A 150 4.60 22.21 -8.16
CA GLY A 150 5.60 21.28 -8.68
C GLY A 150 6.87 21.23 -7.83
N ASP A 151 7.29 22.35 -7.25
CA ASP A 151 8.45 22.38 -6.34
C ASP A 151 8.20 21.63 -5.03
N SER A 152 7.02 21.79 -4.42
CA SER A 152 6.65 21.02 -3.22
C SER A 152 6.64 19.53 -3.53
N ALA A 153 6.04 19.13 -4.65
CA ALA A 153 6.02 17.73 -5.08
C ALA A 153 7.44 17.20 -5.33
N ALA A 154 8.25 17.91 -6.13
CA ALA A 154 9.62 17.52 -6.44
C ALA A 154 10.50 17.43 -5.18
N SER A 155 10.39 18.40 -4.27
CA SER A 155 11.14 18.42 -3.02
C SER A 155 10.74 17.25 -2.13
N ALA A 156 9.44 16.99 -1.97
CA ALA A 156 8.97 15.88 -1.17
C ALA A 156 9.47 14.53 -1.74
N VAL A 157 9.35 14.35 -3.06
CA VAL A 157 9.85 13.15 -3.76
C VAL A 157 11.36 13.00 -3.56
N TYR A 158 12.13 14.07 -3.75
CA TYR A 158 13.57 14.06 -3.58
C TYR A 158 14.02 13.73 -2.15
N GLU A 159 13.42 14.36 -1.13
CA GLU A 159 13.70 14.05 0.27
C GLU A 159 13.38 12.59 0.62
N THR A 160 12.33 12.03 -0.01
CA THR A 160 12.01 10.61 0.15
C THR A 160 13.09 9.73 -0.46
N LEU A 161 13.59 10.06 -1.66
CA LEU A 161 14.69 9.32 -2.27
C LEU A 161 15.94 9.32 -1.41
N LEU A 162 16.32 10.48 -0.85
CA LEU A 162 17.45 10.58 0.08
C LEU A 162 17.22 9.76 1.35
N THR A 163 16.02 9.84 1.91
CA THR A 163 15.63 9.12 3.13
C THR A 163 15.68 7.60 2.95
N TRP A 164 15.49 7.10 1.74
CA TRP A 164 15.60 5.68 1.38
C TRP A 164 16.95 5.30 0.75
N GLY A 165 17.83 6.26 0.44
CA GLY A 165 19.12 6.03 -0.22
C GLY A 165 18.99 5.51 -1.66
N LEU A 166 17.99 5.98 -2.41
CA LEU A 166 17.62 5.46 -3.73
C LEU A 166 17.93 6.38 -4.92
N ASP A 167 18.52 7.54 -4.67
CA ASP A 167 18.82 8.57 -5.67
C ASP A 167 19.64 8.04 -6.85
N ASP A 168 20.60 7.15 -6.60
CA ASP A 168 21.40 6.52 -7.66
C ASP A 168 20.61 5.50 -8.50
N GLN A 169 19.68 4.78 -7.87
CA GLN A 169 18.95 3.66 -8.51
C GLN A 169 17.74 4.11 -9.32
N ILE A 170 17.15 5.29 -9.04
CA ILE A 170 16.07 5.81 -9.88
C ILE A 170 16.60 6.16 -11.28
N LYS A 171 15.98 5.62 -12.33
CA LYS A 171 16.27 5.97 -13.73
C LYS A 171 15.06 6.55 -14.46
N CYS A 172 13.86 6.26 -13.96
CA CYS A 172 12.62 6.71 -14.57
C CYS A 172 11.73 7.38 -13.52
N MET A 173 10.86 8.26 -13.98
CA MET A 173 9.77 8.82 -13.18
C MET A 173 8.45 8.56 -13.89
N SER A 174 7.40 8.30 -13.12
CA SER A 174 6.04 8.18 -13.64
C SER A 174 5.09 9.06 -12.84
N PHE A 175 4.27 9.83 -13.55
CA PHE A 175 3.52 10.96 -12.99
C PHE A 175 2.23 11.19 -13.78
N ASP A 176 1.21 11.76 -13.13
CA ASP A 176 0.02 12.29 -13.80
C ASP A 176 0.39 13.52 -14.65
N THR A 177 -0.28 13.71 -15.80
CA THR A 177 0.12 14.72 -16.81
C THR A 177 -0.36 16.14 -16.48
N THR A 178 -0.65 16.43 -15.21
CA THR A 178 -1.05 17.77 -14.77
C THR A 178 0.08 18.78 -15.00
N ALA A 179 -0.30 20.05 -15.18
CA ALA A 179 0.65 21.14 -15.38
C ALA A 179 1.62 21.31 -14.19
N THR A 180 1.19 20.94 -12.97
CA THR A 180 2.03 20.92 -11.77
C THR A 180 3.23 19.98 -11.93
N ASN A 181 3.06 18.84 -12.60
CA ASN A 181 4.14 17.90 -12.84
C ASN A 181 4.93 18.21 -14.13
N THR A 182 4.24 18.55 -15.21
CA THR A 182 4.82 18.65 -16.57
C THR A 182 5.15 20.07 -17.03
N GLY A 183 4.87 21.08 -16.21
CA GLY A 183 5.07 22.48 -16.55
C GLY A 183 6.53 22.80 -16.95
N PRO A 184 6.77 23.58 -18.02
CA PRO A 184 8.11 23.74 -18.61
C PRO A 184 9.10 24.58 -17.78
N ARG A 185 8.64 25.25 -16.71
CA ARG A 185 9.48 26.08 -15.84
C ARG A 185 9.52 25.59 -14.39
N ASN A 186 8.34 25.26 -13.85
CA ASN A 186 8.15 24.88 -12.45
C ASN A 186 7.49 23.50 -12.29
N GLY A 187 7.53 22.67 -13.33
CA GLY A 187 7.00 21.31 -13.28
C GLY A 187 7.84 20.44 -12.35
N ALA A 188 7.17 19.59 -11.57
CA ALA A 188 7.84 18.68 -10.63
C ALA A 188 8.92 17.82 -11.31
N CYS A 189 8.69 17.38 -12.55
CA CYS A 189 9.64 16.55 -13.29
C CYS A 189 10.97 17.26 -13.54
N ILE A 190 10.92 18.50 -14.05
CA ILE A 190 12.11 19.33 -14.31
C ILE A 190 12.86 19.61 -13.01
N LEU A 191 12.13 20.01 -11.97
CA LEU A 191 12.72 20.34 -10.68
C LEU A 191 13.35 19.12 -10.01
N LEU A 192 12.75 17.94 -10.18
CA LEU A 192 13.30 16.69 -9.64
C LEU A 192 14.60 16.29 -10.34
N GLU A 193 14.68 16.37 -11.68
CA GLU A 193 15.94 16.14 -12.41
C GLU A 193 17.04 17.10 -11.99
N GLN A 194 16.71 18.37 -11.77
CA GLN A 194 17.66 19.37 -11.27
C GLN A 194 18.17 19.04 -9.86
N LYS A 195 17.29 18.56 -8.96
CA LYS A 195 17.67 18.16 -7.59
C LYS A 195 18.56 16.91 -7.59
N ILE A 196 18.20 15.89 -8.38
CA ILE A 196 18.98 14.64 -8.51
C ILE A 196 20.25 14.85 -9.36
N LYS A 197 20.30 15.89 -10.20
CA LYS A 197 21.37 16.21 -11.16
C LYS A 197 21.61 15.08 -12.16
N LYS A 198 20.51 14.55 -12.70
CA LYS A 198 20.51 13.39 -13.58
C LYS A 198 19.32 13.43 -14.52
N ASP A 199 19.59 13.12 -15.78
CA ASP A 199 18.54 12.93 -16.78
C ASP A 199 17.76 11.65 -16.47
N MET A 200 16.43 11.73 -16.48
CA MET A 200 15.56 10.61 -16.17
C MET A 200 14.56 10.38 -17.30
N LEU A 201 14.09 9.13 -17.44
CA LEU A 201 13.04 8.84 -18.41
C LEU A 201 11.68 9.26 -17.83
N TRP A 202 10.97 10.12 -18.57
CA TRP A 202 9.65 10.61 -18.19
C TRP A 202 8.56 9.68 -18.72
N LEU A 203 7.77 9.10 -17.81
CA LEU A 203 6.70 8.14 -18.13
C LEU A 203 5.34 8.68 -17.68
N ALA A 204 4.63 9.33 -18.60
CA ALA A 204 3.26 9.75 -18.35
C ALA A 204 2.39 8.56 -17.89
N CYS A 205 1.64 8.74 -16.80
CA CYS A 205 0.87 7.67 -16.18
C CYS A 205 -0.23 7.18 -17.13
N ARG A 206 -0.18 5.88 -17.46
CA ARG A 206 -1.17 5.25 -18.36
C ARG A 206 -2.59 5.32 -17.82
N HIS A 207 -2.79 5.20 -16.50
CA HIS A 207 -4.11 5.33 -15.90
C HIS A 207 -4.69 6.72 -16.15
N HIS A 208 -3.91 7.77 -15.91
CA HIS A 208 -4.34 9.14 -16.12
C HIS A 208 -4.64 9.43 -17.61
N ILE A 209 -3.82 8.91 -18.53
CA ILE A 209 -4.10 9.01 -19.97
C ILE A 209 -5.44 8.35 -20.32
N MET A 210 -5.69 7.14 -19.81
CA MET A 210 -6.94 6.42 -20.07
C MET A 210 -8.15 7.13 -19.44
N GLU A 211 -8.00 7.75 -18.27
CA GLU A 211 -9.04 8.55 -17.63
C GLU A 211 -9.42 9.77 -18.49
N ILE A 212 -8.42 10.52 -19.00
CA ILE A 212 -8.65 11.66 -19.89
C ILE A 212 -9.36 11.22 -21.17
N MET A 213 -8.92 10.11 -21.78
CA MET A 213 -9.55 9.57 -22.99
C MET A 213 -11.00 9.16 -22.73
N LEU A 214 -11.26 8.50 -21.60
CA LEU A 214 -12.59 8.07 -21.22
C LEU A 214 -13.51 9.26 -20.93
N GLU A 215 -13.02 10.28 -20.24
CA GLU A 215 -13.73 11.53 -20.01
C GLU A 215 -14.13 12.19 -21.33
N ALA A 216 -13.19 12.33 -22.28
CA ALA A 216 -13.48 12.92 -23.59
C ALA A 216 -14.57 12.15 -24.35
N VAL A 217 -14.52 10.82 -24.35
CA VAL A 217 -15.53 9.97 -24.99
C VAL A 217 -16.89 10.13 -24.31
N LEU A 218 -16.93 10.17 -22.97
CA LEU A 218 -18.17 10.31 -22.22
C LEU A 218 -18.79 11.70 -22.40
N LEU A 219 -18.00 12.77 -22.37
CA LEU A 219 -18.47 14.13 -22.64
C LEU A 219 -19.06 14.24 -24.06
N GLN A 220 -18.43 13.58 -25.03
CA GLN A 220 -18.94 13.55 -26.41
C GLN A 220 -20.23 12.73 -26.54
N ALA A 221 -20.34 11.61 -25.83
CA ALA A 221 -21.48 10.70 -25.92
C ALA A 221 -22.70 11.16 -25.11
N LEU A 222 -22.47 11.78 -23.95
CA LEU A 222 -23.51 12.08 -22.95
C LEU A 222 -23.76 13.59 -22.76
N GLY A 223 -22.91 14.45 -23.35
CA GLY A 223 -22.94 15.89 -23.14
C GLY A 223 -22.28 16.33 -21.82
N PRO A 224 -22.09 17.64 -21.62
CA PRO A 224 -21.50 18.17 -20.39
C PRO A 224 -22.42 17.91 -19.19
N SER A 225 -21.88 17.21 -18.19
CA SER A 225 -22.52 17.01 -16.89
C SER A 225 -22.42 18.28 -16.03
N THR A 226 -23.47 18.60 -15.28
CA THR A 226 -23.44 19.69 -14.26
C THR A 226 -22.76 19.28 -12.96
N GLU A 227 -22.39 18.00 -12.80
CA GLU A 227 -21.60 17.49 -11.68
C GLU A 227 -20.13 17.27 -12.05
N ASN A 228 -19.27 17.39 -11.03
CA ASN A 228 -17.83 17.20 -11.12
C ASN A 228 -17.50 15.88 -11.84
N VAL A 229 -16.63 15.94 -12.85
CA VAL A 229 -16.42 14.86 -13.83
C VAL A 229 -16.14 13.51 -13.16
N TYR A 230 -15.32 13.49 -12.12
CA TYR A 230 -15.02 12.28 -11.34
C TYR A 230 -16.27 11.62 -10.74
N SER A 231 -17.25 12.40 -10.28
CA SER A 231 -18.54 11.90 -9.79
C SER A 231 -19.33 11.29 -10.95
N SER A 232 -19.39 11.97 -12.09
CA SER A 232 -20.13 11.51 -13.27
C SER A 232 -19.59 10.21 -13.85
N VAL A 233 -18.25 10.06 -13.96
CA VAL A 233 -17.59 8.84 -14.47
C VAL A 233 -17.76 7.68 -13.50
N TYR A 234 -17.58 7.92 -12.19
CA TYR A 234 -17.79 6.92 -11.16
C TYR A 234 -19.25 6.45 -11.10
N ASN A 235 -20.21 7.37 -11.17
CA ASN A 235 -21.64 7.07 -11.18
C ASN A 235 -22.06 6.35 -12.46
N ALA A 236 -21.51 6.72 -13.62
CA ALA A 236 -21.74 6.00 -14.89
C ALA A 236 -21.19 4.57 -14.84
N ALA A 237 -19.98 4.37 -14.29
CA ALA A 237 -19.39 3.05 -14.11
C ALA A 237 -20.21 2.17 -13.14
N ILE A 238 -20.77 2.76 -12.07
CA ILE A 238 -21.69 2.05 -11.17
C ILE A 238 -23.02 1.72 -11.86
N ALA A 239 -23.57 2.62 -12.68
CA ALA A 239 -24.81 2.40 -13.42
C ALA A 239 -24.67 1.25 -14.45
N ILE A 240 -23.54 1.19 -15.18
CA ILE A 240 -23.24 0.11 -16.14
C ILE A 240 -23.08 -1.25 -15.44
N ASN A 241 -22.52 -1.28 -14.23
CA ASN A 241 -22.40 -2.53 -13.47
C ASN A 241 -23.73 -3.00 -12.85
N ARG A 242 -24.66 -2.08 -12.58
CA ARG A 242 -26.01 -2.42 -12.09
C ARG A 242 -26.95 -2.90 -13.18
N SER A 243 -26.75 -2.53 -14.44
CA SER A 243 -27.56 -3.02 -15.56
C SER A 243 -27.15 -4.42 -16.06
N LYS A 244 -26.07 -4.98 -15.53
CA LYS A 244 -25.55 -6.32 -15.85
C LYS A 244 -25.89 -7.39 -14.80
N ASN A 245 -26.63 -7.05 -13.76
CA ASN A 245 -27.26 -7.96 -12.80
C ASN A 245 -28.78 -7.85 -12.93
#